data_AF-A0A2I0SFE9-F1
#
_entry.id   AF-A0A2I0SFE9-F1
#
_cell.length_a   1.000
_cell.length_b   1.000
_cell.length_c   1.000
_cell.angle_alpha   90.00
_cell.angle_beta   90.00
_cell.angle_gamma   90.00
#
_symmetry.space_group_name_H-M   'P 1'
#
loop_
_entity.id
_entity.type
_entity.pdbx_description
1 polymer ?
#
loop_
_entity_poly.entity_id
_entity_poly.type
_entity_poly.pdbx_seq_one_letter_code
_entity_poly.pdbx_strand_id
1 'polypeptide(L)'
;MHFMLGQNSEAGKLFEEARKIDREDRPRPPFLYSQSLFRYGYFLIETGHADQVLDEAERDQEWGTNGQDSSLLSRAIRLLVLGAARLSLMEREVRSTDFVHGTQEILDDAVAMFRTAGYADYSVRGLLERARFYRLRHQIEDDDYIRAQEDLDRASSEAERGQMDLLRADILLERAASYREFTRMMTDAEREALKGRLSGLLKEVGELVRTMQYARRDGWLKELVD
;
A
#
# COMPACT_ATOMS: atom_id res chain seq x y z
N MET A 1 -16.39 -3.47 3.04
CA MET A 1 -16.91 -2.36 3.87
C MET A 1 -16.39 -2.45 5.29
N HIS A 2 -16.60 -3.56 6.01
CA HIS A 2 -16.14 -3.77 7.39
C HIS A 2 -14.66 -3.42 7.64
N PHE A 3 -13.75 -3.89 6.78
CA PHE A 3 -12.32 -3.61 6.94
C PHE A 3 -11.97 -2.10 6.89
N MET A 4 -12.63 -1.32 6.03
CA MET A 4 -12.41 0.13 5.94
C MET A 4 -12.90 0.87 7.19
N LEU A 5 -13.92 0.30 7.85
CA LEU A 5 -14.49 0.80 9.10
C LEU A 5 -13.73 0.31 10.34
N GLY A 6 -12.56 -0.33 10.17
CA GLY A 6 -11.79 -0.89 11.29
C GLY A 6 -12.42 -2.12 11.95
N GLN A 7 -13.46 -2.71 11.36
CA GLN A 7 -14.19 -3.86 11.90
C GLN A 7 -13.49 -5.18 11.51
N ASN A 8 -12.26 -5.37 11.99
CA ASN A 8 -11.37 -6.45 11.55
C ASN A 8 -11.93 -7.85 11.84
N SER A 9 -12.58 -8.06 12.99
CA SER A 9 -13.16 -9.37 13.33
C SER A 9 -14.25 -9.79 12.35
N GLU A 10 -15.13 -8.86 11.95
CA GLU A 10 -16.21 -9.17 11.02
C GLU A 10 -15.71 -9.33 9.59
N ALA A 11 -14.74 -8.49 9.17
CA ALA A 11 -14.05 -8.69 7.91
C ALA A 11 -13.38 -10.07 7.82
N GLY A 12 -12.72 -10.51 8.90
CA GLY A 12 -12.06 -11.80 8.99
C GLY A 12 -13.03 -12.98 8.77
N LYS A 13 -14.16 -13.00 9.47
CA LYS A 13 -15.18 -14.06 9.29
C LYS A 13 -15.66 -14.17 7.84
N LEU A 14 -15.97 -13.04 7.20
CA LEU A 14 -16.43 -13.02 5.81
C LEU A 14 -15.37 -13.52 4.84
N PHE A 15 -14.09 -13.20 5.09
CA PHE A 15 -12.99 -13.69 4.28
C PHE A 15 -12.74 -15.19 4.47
N GLU A 16 -12.85 -15.70 5.70
CA GLU A 16 -12.75 -17.13 5.99
C GLU A 16 -13.87 -17.93 5.31
N GLU A 17 -15.10 -17.41 5.37
CA GLU A 17 -16.25 -17.99 4.67
C GLU A 17 -16.02 -18.00 3.15
N ALA A 18 -15.61 -16.89 2.56
CA ALA A 18 -15.29 -16.82 1.13
C ALA A 18 -14.19 -17.81 0.72
N ARG A 19 -13.15 -17.97 1.56
CA ARG A 19 -12.07 -18.96 1.34
C ARG A 19 -12.58 -20.39 1.45
N LYS A 20 -13.56 -20.67 2.30
CA LYS A 20 -14.19 -21.99 2.41
C LYS A 20 -14.97 -22.32 1.13
N ILE A 21 -15.82 -21.40 0.69
CA ILE A 21 -16.60 -21.54 -0.54
C ILE A 21 -15.67 -21.74 -1.75
N ASP A 22 -14.60 -20.94 -1.87
CA ASP A 22 -13.64 -21.05 -2.97
C ASP A 22 -12.97 -22.44 -3.06
N ARG A 23 -12.64 -23.04 -1.90
CA ARG A 23 -12.07 -24.40 -1.85
C ARG A 23 -13.07 -25.48 -2.23
N GLU A 24 -14.32 -25.32 -1.83
CA GLU A 24 -15.40 -26.29 -2.08
C GLU A 24 -15.87 -26.24 -3.54
N ASP A 25 -16.11 -25.04 -4.07
CA ASP A 25 -16.74 -24.84 -5.37
C ASP A 25 -15.73 -24.67 -6.52
N ARG A 26 -14.47 -24.31 -6.22
CA ARG A 26 -13.39 -24.05 -7.20
C ARG A 26 -13.84 -23.17 -8.38
N PRO A 27 -14.38 -21.97 -8.10
CA PRO A 27 -14.96 -21.11 -9.12
C PRO A 27 -13.93 -20.65 -10.17
N ARG A 28 -14.43 -20.22 -11.33
CA ARG A 28 -13.64 -19.56 -12.37
C ARG A 28 -14.27 -18.20 -12.70
N PRO A 29 -13.61 -17.07 -12.40
CA PRO A 29 -12.28 -16.97 -11.78
C PRO A 29 -12.27 -17.37 -10.29
N PRO A 30 -11.10 -17.72 -9.72
CA PRO A 30 -10.98 -18.04 -8.30
C PRO A 30 -11.23 -16.81 -7.42
N PHE A 31 -11.58 -17.01 -6.15
CA PHE A 31 -11.79 -15.93 -5.20
C PHE A 31 -10.54 -15.05 -5.03
N LEU A 32 -9.35 -15.65 -4.99
CA LEU A 32 -8.10 -14.92 -4.96
C LEU A 32 -7.69 -14.45 -6.36
N TYR A 33 -8.54 -13.65 -7.00
CA TYR A 33 -8.25 -13.01 -8.29
C TYR A 33 -8.64 -11.54 -8.26
N SER A 34 -7.80 -10.69 -8.86
CA SER A 34 -8.12 -9.27 -9.10
C SER A 34 -8.53 -8.51 -7.81
N GLN A 35 -9.65 -7.79 -7.83
CA GLN A 35 -10.16 -6.99 -6.71
C GLN A 35 -10.32 -7.77 -5.40
N SER A 36 -10.69 -9.05 -5.48
CA SER A 36 -10.86 -9.89 -4.28
C SER A 36 -9.51 -10.22 -3.66
N LEU A 37 -8.49 -10.52 -4.49
CA LEU A 37 -7.11 -10.65 -4.04
C LEU A 37 -6.61 -9.36 -3.37
N PHE A 38 -6.87 -8.20 -4.00
CA PHE A 38 -6.48 -6.91 -3.43
C PHE A 38 -7.05 -6.73 -2.01
N ARG A 39 -8.35 -6.93 -1.84
CA ARG A 39 -9.02 -6.73 -0.54
C ARG A 39 -8.56 -7.72 0.51
N TYR A 40 -8.47 -9.00 0.17
CA TYR A 40 -8.05 -10.05 1.08
C TYR A 40 -6.57 -9.93 1.45
N GLY A 41 -5.71 -9.67 0.46
CA GLY A 41 -4.27 -9.48 0.67
C GLY A 41 -3.98 -8.32 1.62
N TYR A 42 -4.55 -7.14 1.38
CA TYR A 42 -4.37 -6.00 2.30
C TYR A 42 -4.96 -6.23 3.70
N PHE A 43 -6.05 -7.00 3.80
CA PHE A 43 -6.57 -7.42 5.10
C PHE A 43 -5.55 -8.29 5.85
N LEU A 44 -4.97 -9.31 5.20
CA LEU A 44 -3.94 -10.15 5.83
C LEU A 44 -2.72 -9.32 6.24
N ILE A 45 -2.20 -8.49 5.34
CA ILE A 45 -1.02 -7.66 5.58
C ILE A 45 -1.21 -6.78 6.82
N GLU A 46 -2.32 -6.06 6.90
CA GLU A 46 -2.55 -5.11 8.00
C GLU A 46 -3.01 -5.75 9.31
N THR A 47 -3.45 -7.00 9.26
CA THR A 47 -3.75 -7.78 10.48
C THR A 47 -2.56 -8.59 10.96
N GLY A 48 -1.37 -8.41 10.37
CA GLY A 48 -0.13 -9.01 10.86
C GLY A 48 0.40 -10.17 10.02
N HIS A 49 -0.38 -10.67 9.06
CA HIS A 49 -0.17 -11.93 8.33
C HIS A 49 0.44 -11.72 6.93
N ALA A 50 1.41 -10.80 6.81
CA ALA A 50 2.09 -10.53 5.55
C ALA A 50 2.97 -11.71 5.08
N ASP A 51 3.53 -12.45 6.03
CA ASP A 51 4.23 -13.71 5.80
C ASP A 51 3.35 -14.74 5.09
N GLN A 52 2.10 -14.93 5.54
CA GLN A 52 1.16 -15.85 4.92
C GLN A 52 0.94 -15.55 3.42
N VAL A 53 0.86 -14.26 3.05
CA VAL A 53 0.68 -13.85 1.65
C VAL A 53 1.86 -14.31 0.79
N LEU A 54 3.09 -14.12 1.28
CA LEU A 54 4.30 -14.50 0.55
C LEU A 54 4.46 -16.02 0.48
N ASP A 55 4.18 -16.70 1.59
CA ASP A 55 4.18 -18.15 1.73
C ASP A 55 3.21 -18.84 0.76
N GLU A 56 2.00 -18.31 0.59
CA GLU A 56 1.03 -18.85 -0.38
C GLU A 56 1.52 -18.64 -1.83
N ALA A 57 2.08 -17.47 -2.13
CA ALA A 57 2.59 -17.14 -3.46
C ALA A 57 3.88 -17.90 -3.84
N GLU A 58 4.69 -18.29 -2.86
CA GLU A 58 5.85 -19.15 -3.09
C GLU A 58 5.44 -20.60 -3.38
N ARG A 59 4.42 -21.11 -2.68
CA ARG A 59 3.90 -22.47 -2.86
C ARG A 59 3.14 -22.65 -4.17
N ASP A 60 2.51 -21.60 -4.67
CA ASP A 60 1.75 -21.60 -5.90
C ASP A 60 2.09 -20.39 -6.77
N GLN A 61 2.80 -20.63 -7.88
CA GLN A 61 3.18 -19.57 -8.82
C GLN A 61 1.96 -18.91 -9.49
N GLU A 62 0.83 -19.62 -9.58
CA GLU A 62 -0.45 -19.12 -10.09
C GLU A 62 -1.32 -18.51 -8.98
N TRP A 63 -0.81 -18.38 -7.75
CA TRP A 63 -1.51 -17.70 -6.68
C TRP A 63 -1.87 -16.27 -7.10
N GLY A 64 -3.12 -15.87 -6.90
CA GLY A 64 -3.57 -14.53 -7.27
C GLY A 64 -3.92 -14.37 -8.75
N THR A 65 -3.81 -15.42 -9.57
CA THR A 65 -4.05 -15.39 -11.02
C THR A 65 -5.36 -16.12 -11.39
N ASN A 66 -5.81 -15.93 -12.63
CA ASN A 66 -6.81 -16.76 -13.28
C ASN A 66 -6.16 -17.60 -14.38
N GLY A 67 -4.95 -18.13 -14.10
CA GLY A 67 -4.12 -18.83 -15.08
C GLY A 67 -3.81 -17.98 -16.31
N GLN A 68 -3.90 -18.60 -17.49
CA GLN A 68 -3.63 -17.94 -18.78
C GLN A 68 -4.63 -16.82 -19.11
N ASP A 69 -5.82 -16.83 -18.51
CA ASP A 69 -6.87 -15.82 -18.72
C ASP A 69 -6.69 -14.58 -17.83
N SER A 70 -5.57 -14.48 -17.12
CA SER A 70 -5.26 -13.33 -16.27
C SER A 70 -5.05 -12.06 -17.09
N SER A 71 -5.84 -11.04 -16.80
CA SER A 71 -5.65 -9.70 -17.35
C SER A 71 -4.33 -9.06 -16.90
N LEU A 72 -3.88 -8.04 -17.64
CA LEU A 72 -2.75 -7.20 -17.23
C LEU A 72 -2.99 -6.57 -15.85
N LEU A 73 -4.19 -6.01 -15.62
CA LEU A 73 -4.57 -5.39 -14.36
C LEU A 73 -4.49 -6.37 -13.18
N SER A 74 -5.03 -7.58 -13.33
CA SER A 74 -4.99 -8.58 -12.25
C SER A 74 -3.58 -9.04 -11.91
N ARG A 75 -2.69 -9.15 -12.92
CA ARG A 75 -1.27 -9.44 -12.68
C ARG A 75 -0.58 -8.29 -11.92
N ALA A 76 -0.88 -7.04 -12.29
CA ALA A 76 -0.37 -5.87 -11.59
C ALA A 76 -0.87 -5.80 -10.13
N ILE A 77 -2.16 -6.12 -9.89
CA ILE A 77 -2.73 -6.23 -8.54
C ILE A 77 -1.99 -7.27 -7.70
N ARG A 78 -1.71 -8.46 -8.27
CA ARG A 78 -0.92 -9.49 -7.59
C ARG A 78 0.45 -8.96 -7.18
N LEU A 79 1.17 -8.31 -8.10
CA LEU A 79 2.48 -7.73 -7.79
C LEU A 79 2.39 -6.66 -6.70
N LEU A 80 1.39 -5.79 -6.75
CA LEU A 80 1.16 -4.77 -5.71
C LEU A 80 0.95 -5.40 -4.33
N VAL A 81 0.13 -6.46 -4.24
CA VAL A 81 -0.11 -7.18 -2.97
C VAL A 81 1.16 -7.84 -2.44
N LEU A 82 1.95 -8.48 -3.31
CA LEU A 82 3.23 -9.07 -2.92
C LEU A 82 4.23 -8.02 -2.47
N GLY A 83 4.33 -6.90 -3.19
CA GLY A 83 5.15 -5.75 -2.82
C GLY A 83 4.75 -5.19 -1.45
N ALA A 84 3.46 -4.94 -1.24
CA ALA A 84 2.94 -4.44 0.04
C ALA A 84 3.21 -5.41 1.21
N ALA A 85 3.10 -6.73 0.99
CA ALA A 85 3.45 -7.73 2.00
C ALA A 85 4.94 -7.67 2.36
N ARG A 86 5.83 -7.55 1.36
CA ARG A 86 7.28 -7.38 1.58
C ARG A 86 7.60 -6.08 2.32
N LEU A 87 6.91 -4.98 2.01
CA LEU A 87 7.05 -3.71 2.72
C LEU A 87 6.65 -3.83 4.20
N SER A 88 5.54 -4.49 4.49
CA SER A 88 5.13 -4.75 5.89
C SER A 88 6.17 -5.56 6.66
N LEU A 89 6.87 -6.47 5.97
CA LEU A 89 7.97 -7.22 6.54
C LEU A 89 9.25 -6.36 6.73
N MET A 90 9.51 -5.40 5.84
CA MET A 90 10.63 -4.45 5.96
C MET A 90 10.42 -3.46 7.12
N GLU A 91 9.19 -3.07 7.43
CA GLU A 91 8.89 -2.18 8.56
C GLU A 91 9.23 -2.79 9.93
N ARG A 92 9.20 -4.13 10.03
CA ARG A 92 9.41 -4.83 11.30
C ARG A 92 10.87 -5.11 11.60
N GLU A 93 11.66 -5.40 10.57
CA GLU A 93 13.05 -5.80 10.72
C GLU A 93 13.87 -5.53 9.47
N VAL A 94 15.18 -5.35 9.67
CA VAL A 94 16.15 -5.18 8.59
C VAL A 94 16.15 -6.42 7.71
N ARG A 95 16.02 -6.22 6.40
CA ARG A 95 16.01 -7.28 5.39
C ARG A 95 17.34 -7.34 4.65
N SER A 96 17.62 -8.49 4.03
CA SER A 96 18.80 -8.64 3.18
C SER A 96 18.72 -7.74 1.95
N THR A 97 19.88 -7.41 1.37
CA THR A 97 19.96 -6.61 0.14
C THR A 97 19.16 -7.23 -1.00
N ASP A 98 19.23 -8.55 -1.18
CA ASP A 98 18.47 -9.26 -2.21
C ASP A 98 16.96 -9.14 -1.99
N PHE A 99 16.51 -9.17 -0.73
CA PHE A 99 15.10 -8.98 -0.41
C PHE A 99 14.64 -7.56 -0.74
N VAL A 100 15.44 -6.56 -0.41
CA VAL A 100 15.17 -5.15 -0.75
C VAL A 100 15.12 -4.97 -2.27
N HIS A 101 16.09 -5.50 -3.01
CA HIS A 101 16.16 -5.39 -4.47
C HIS A 101 14.93 -6.04 -5.14
N GLY A 102 14.59 -7.27 -4.75
CA GLY A 102 13.41 -7.94 -5.29
C GLY A 102 12.09 -7.24 -4.91
N THR A 103 12.05 -6.50 -3.81
CA THR A 103 10.88 -5.67 -3.46
C THR A 103 10.74 -4.50 -4.42
N GLN A 104 11.86 -3.86 -4.77
CA GLN A 104 11.89 -2.78 -5.75
C GLN A 104 11.39 -3.24 -7.11
N GLU A 105 11.95 -4.34 -7.64
CA GLU A 105 11.58 -4.90 -8.94
C GLU A 105 10.08 -5.19 -9.04
N ILE A 106 9.52 -5.85 -8.00
CA ILE A 106 8.08 -6.16 -7.94
C ILE A 106 7.21 -4.89 -7.99
N LEU A 107 7.60 -3.84 -7.27
CA LEU A 107 6.83 -2.58 -7.22
C LEU A 107 6.98 -1.76 -8.51
N ASP A 108 8.18 -1.73 -9.09
CA ASP A 108 8.42 -1.07 -10.37
C ASP A 108 7.62 -1.73 -11.50
N ASP A 109 7.59 -3.07 -11.53
CA ASP A 109 6.77 -3.83 -12.48
C ASP A 109 5.28 -3.56 -12.26
N ALA A 110 4.80 -3.56 -11.01
CA ALA A 110 3.41 -3.24 -10.69
C ALA A 110 3.01 -1.85 -11.22
N VAL A 111 3.82 -0.82 -10.94
CA VAL A 111 3.58 0.56 -11.40
C VAL A 111 3.61 0.65 -12.92
N ALA A 112 4.58 0.00 -13.58
CA ALA A 112 4.65 -0.02 -15.03
C ALA A 112 3.41 -0.68 -15.67
N MET A 113 2.93 -1.77 -15.08
CA MET A 113 1.74 -2.47 -15.56
C MET A 113 0.45 -1.69 -15.31
N PHE A 114 0.30 -1.02 -14.16
CA PHE A 114 -0.87 -0.15 -13.91
C PHE A 114 -0.95 1.01 -14.90
N ARG A 115 0.20 1.64 -15.18
CA ARG A 115 0.28 2.70 -16.20
C ARG A 115 -0.19 2.20 -17.57
N THR A 116 0.23 1.00 -17.95
CA THR A 116 -0.18 0.37 -19.22
C THR A 116 -1.67 -0.05 -19.20
N ALA A 117 -2.18 -0.51 -18.06
CA ALA A 117 -3.57 -0.92 -17.91
C ALA A 117 -4.55 0.27 -17.92
N GLY A 118 -4.09 1.47 -17.55
CA GLY A 118 -4.86 2.72 -17.67
C GLY A 118 -5.90 2.95 -16.56
N TYR A 119 -5.81 2.23 -15.44
CA TYR A 119 -6.72 2.40 -14.30
C TYR A 119 -6.11 3.34 -13.26
N ALA A 120 -6.60 4.59 -13.22
CA ALA A 120 -6.04 5.65 -12.39
C ALA A 120 -6.00 5.33 -10.90
N ASP A 121 -7.05 4.71 -10.35
CA ASP A 121 -7.10 4.36 -8.93
C ASP A 121 -6.02 3.35 -8.52
N TYR A 122 -5.66 2.45 -9.43
CA TYR A 122 -4.57 1.51 -9.23
C TYR A 122 -3.19 2.10 -9.48
N SER A 123 -3.06 3.01 -10.45
CA SER A 123 -1.83 3.79 -10.64
C SER A 123 -1.47 4.54 -9.35
N VAL A 124 -2.45 5.22 -8.73
CA VAL A 124 -2.27 5.89 -7.44
C VAL A 124 -1.79 4.94 -6.35
N ARG A 125 -2.39 3.74 -6.24
CA ARG A 125 -1.98 2.73 -5.25
C ARG A 125 -0.56 2.21 -5.48
N GLY A 126 -0.18 1.98 -6.74
CA GLY A 126 1.18 1.57 -7.09
C GLY A 126 2.20 2.63 -6.70
N LEU A 127 1.95 3.89 -7.04
CA LEU A 127 2.81 5.02 -6.66
C LEU A 127 2.92 5.16 -5.14
N LEU A 128 1.81 4.98 -4.41
CA LEU A 128 1.80 5.04 -2.95
C LEU A 128 2.70 3.97 -2.31
N GLU A 129 2.57 2.70 -2.71
CA GLU A 129 3.42 1.63 -2.14
C GLU A 129 4.89 1.80 -2.56
N ARG A 130 5.17 2.32 -3.76
CA ARG A 130 6.55 2.59 -4.16
C ARG A 130 7.17 3.78 -3.41
N ALA A 131 6.40 4.82 -3.10
CA ALA A 131 6.84 5.88 -2.20
C ALA A 131 7.18 5.32 -0.80
N ARG A 132 6.34 4.42 -0.29
CA ARG A 132 6.59 3.71 0.97
C ARG A 132 7.86 2.85 0.91
N PHE A 133 8.13 2.19 -0.21
CA PHE A 133 9.40 1.48 -0.42
C PHE A 133 10.61 2.40 -0.25
N TYR A 134 10.64 3.55 -0.91
CA TYR A 134 11.76 4.49 -0.80
C TYR A 134 11.95 4.99 0.64
N ARG A 135 10.86 5.18 1.40
CA ARG A 135 10.95 5.50 2.83
C ARG A 135 11.57 4.38 3.66
N LEU A 136 11.22 3.12 3.38
CA LEU A 136 11.58 1.95 4.18
C LEU A 136 12.87 1.25 3.76
N ARG A 137 13.42 1.58 2.59
CA ARG A 137 14.61 0.91 2.09
C ARG A 137 15.80 1.10 3.02
N HIS A 138 15.85 2.20 3.77
CA HIS A 138 16.88 2.55 4.77
C HIS A 138 18.35 2.45 4.27
N GLN A 139 18.57 2.17 2.98
CA GLN A 139 19.79 2.38 2.24
C GLN A 139 19.70 3.79 1.71
N ILE A 140 19.98 4.74 2.59
CA ILE A 140 19.83 6.17 2.30
C ILE A 140 20.77 6.54 1.14
N GLU A 141 20.26 6.44 -0.09
CA GLU A 141 20.72 7.23 -1.21
C GLU A 141 20.00 8.58 -1.12
N ASP A 142 20.70 9.69 -1.33
CA ASP A 142 20.12 11.05 -1.23
C ASP A 142 18.86 11.23 -2.12
N ASP A 143 18.72 10.38 -3.14
CA ASP A 143 17.59 10.36 -4.07
C ASP A 143 16.30 9.74 -3.51
N ASP A 144 16.33 8.94 -2.43
CA ASP A 144 15.14 8.19 -2.00
C ASP A 144 14.02 9.10 -1.49
N TYR A 145 14.39 10.17 -0.76
CA TYR A 145 13.41 11.19 -0.38
C TYR A 145 12.78 11.84 -1.62
N ILE A 146 13.61 12.20 -2.61
CA ILE A 146 13.15 12.85 -3.85
C ILE A 146 12.20 11.91 -4.60
N ARG A 147 12.59 10.64 -4.80
CA ARG A 147 11.77 9.64 -5.49
C ARG A 147 10.44 9.39 -4.78
N ALA A 148 10.46 9.30 -3.44
CA ALA A 148 9.24 9.19 -2.65
C ALA A 148 8.30 10.38 -2.87
N GLN A 149 8.82 11.61 -2.80
CA GLN A 149 8.02 12.81 -3.02
C GLN A 149 7.49 12.92 -4.46
N GLU A 150 8.29 12.55 -5.47
CA GLU A 150 7.84 12.53 -6.87
C GLU A 150 6.66 11.58 -7.09
N ASP A 151 6.72 10.37 -6.52
CA ASP A 151 5.62 9.40 -6.59
C ASP A 151 4.38 9.92 -5.85
N LEU A 152 4.56 10.50 -4.65
CA LEU A 152 3.46 11.07 -3.88
C LEU A 152 2.82 12.29 -4.57
N ASP A 153 3.59 13.11 -5.28
CA ASP A 153 3.07 14.26 -6.02
C ASP A 153 2.24 13.82 -7.23
N ARG A 154 2.70 12.80 -7.96
CA ARG A 154 1.93 12.18 -9.05
C ARG A 154 0.65 11.55 -8.53
N ALA A 155 0.75 10.78 -7.44
CA ALA A 155 -0.39 10.15 -6.78
C ALA A 155 -1.42 11.20 -6.32
N SER A 156 -0.97 12.30 -5.69
CA SER A 156 -1.85 13.41 -5.28
C SER A 156 -2.59 13.99 -6.46
N SER A 157 -1.89 14.30 -7.56
CA SER A 157 -2.51 14.91 -8.74
C SER A 157 -3.60 14.02 -9.35
N GLU A 158 -3.35 12.71 -9.43
CA GLU A 158 -4.33 11.75 -9.94
C GLU A 158 -5.51 11.56 -8.97
N ALA A 159 -5.24 11.45 -7.66
CA ALA A 159 -6.27 11.31 -6.64
C ALA A 159 -7.20 12.53 -6.57
N GLU A 160 -6.65 13.75 -6.67
CA GLU A 160 -7.42 14.99 -6.70
C GLU A 160 -8.31 15.07 -7.94
N ARG A 161 -7.76 14.80 -9.13
CA ARG A 161 -8.54 14.77 -10.37
C ARG A 161 -9.66 13.73 -10.35
N GLY A 162 -9.39 12.58 -9.74
CA GLY A 162 -10.34 11.48 -9.59
C GLY A 162 -11.25 11.58 -8.38
N GLN A 163 -11.16 12.64 -7.56
CA GLN A 163 -11.92 12.80 -6.31
C GLN A 163 -11.82 11.57 -5.38
N MET A 164 -10.61 11.01 -5.26
CA MET A 164 -10.34 9.75 -4.55
C MET A 164 -9.98 9.99 -3.08
N ASP A 165 -10.91 10.54 -2.30
CA ASP A 165 -10.63 11.03 -0.93
C ASP A 165 -9.99 10.01 0.02
N LEU A 166 -10.36 8.73 -0.08
CA LEU A 166 -9.74 7.66 0.72
C LEU A 166 -8.26 7.44 0.34
N LEU A 167 -7.93 7.50 -0.95
CA LEU A 167 -6.55 7.40 -1.42
C LEU A 167 -5.77 8.66 -1.09
N ARG A 168 -6.41 9.83 -1.18
CA ARG A 168 -5.81 11.09 -0.73
C ARG A 168 -5.42 11.03 0.75
N ALA A 169 -6.29 10.47 1.60
CA ALA A 169 -5.94 10.26 3.01
C ALA A 169 -4.69 9.37 3.17
N ASP A 170 -4.61 8.25 2.45
CA ASP A 170 -3.44 7.36 2.49
C ASP A 170 -2.16 8.06 1.99
N ILE A 171 -2.25 8.88 0.93
CA ILE A 171 -1.13 9.67 0.40
C ILE A 171 -0.63 10.70 1.41
N LEU A 172 -1.53 11.39 2.11
CA LEU A 172 -1.17 12.39 3.13
C LEU A 172 -0.48 11.74 4.33
N LEU A 173 -0.95 10.57 4.77
CA LEU A 173 -0.30 9.80 5.84
C LEU A 173 1.10 9.38 5.45
N GLU A 174 1.27 8.83 4.25
CA GLU A 174 2.58 8.40 3.75
C GLU A 174 3.54 9.58 3.57
N ARG A 175 3.04 10.74 3.10
CA ARG A 175 3.82 11.97 3.01
C ARG A 175 4.28 12.47 4.38
N ALA A 176 3.40 12.43 5.38
CA ALA A 176 3.75 12.78 6.76
C ALA A 176 4.77 11.80 7.35
N ALA A 177 4.61 10.49 7.11
CA ALA A 177 5.57 9.47 7.52
C ALA A 177 6.95 9.68 6.87
N SER A 178 6.98 10.00 5.57
CA SER A 178 8.21 10.34 4.83
C SER A 178 8.91 11.55 5.46
N TYR A 179 8.19 12.61 5.78
CA TYR A 179 8.79 13.77 6.46
C TYR A 179 9.42 13.41 7.81
N ARG A 180 8.77 12.57 8.62
CA ARG A 180 9.34 12.16 9.92
C ARG A 180 10.61 11.32 9.75
N GLU A 181 10.65 10.43 8.76
CA GLU A 181 11.82 9.57 8.54
C GLU A 181 13.02 10.36 8.02
N PHE A 182 12.81 11.21 7.02
CA PHE A 182 13.88 11.96 6.36
C PHE A 182 14.29 13.25 7.09
N THR A 183 13.56 13.68 8.13
CA THR A 183 13.91 14.89 8.91
C THR A 183 15.32 14.84 9.52
N ARG A 184 15.82 13.63 9.78
CA ARG A 184 17.16 13.38 10.33
C ARG A 184 18.27 13.76 9.35
N MET A 185 17.99 13.75 8.05
CA MET A 185 18.95 14.09 7.00
C MET A 185 18.92 15.56 6.59
N MET A 186 17.91 16.29 7.04
CA MET A 186 17.68 17.67 6.64
C MET A 186 18.49 18.66 7.49
N THR A 187 18.73 19.85 6.96
CA THR A 187 19.26 21.00 7.70
C THR A 187 18.21 21.58 8.65
N ASP A 188 18.63 22.40 9.62
CA ASP A 188 17.70 23.10 10.52
C ASP A 188 16.71 24.00 9.77
N ALA A 189 17.16 24.67 8.71
CA ALA A 189 16.33 25.52 7.88
C ALA A 189 15.24 24.71 7.15
N GLU A 190 15.60 23.55 6.60
CA GLU A 190 14.65 22.64 5.93
C GLU A 190 13.65 22.05 6.94
N ARG A 191 14.12 21.64 8.11
CA ARG A 191 13.24 21.16 9.19
C ARG A 191 12.22 22.22 9.61
N GLU A 192 12.66 23.46 9.79
CA GLU A 192 11.77 24.55 10.18
C GLU A 192 10.73 24.84 9.08
N ALA A 193 11.14 24.83 7.81
CA ALA A 193 10.23 24.98 6.69
C ALA A 193 9.19 23.84 6.59
N LEU A 194 9.53 22.63 7.02
CA LEU A 194 8.64 21.47 6.99
C LEU A 194 7.63 21.42 8.14
N LYS A 195 7.93 22.00 9.31
CA LYS A 195 7.01 21.95 10.47
C LYS A 195 5.60 22.44 10.14
N GLY A 196 5.50 23.59 9.46
CA GLY A 196 4.21 24.15 9.04
C GLY A 196 3.48 23.26 8.04
N ARG A 197 4.23 22.65 7.09
CA ARG A 197 3.67 21.72 6.10
C ARG A 197 3.15 20.45 6.76
N LEU A 198 3.93 19.84 7.65
CA LEU A 198 3.55 18.64 8.37
C LEU A 198 2.29 18.88 9.22
N SER A 199 2.23 19.99 9.95
CA SER A 199 1.03 20.35 10.72
C SER A 199 -0.22 20.52 9.83
N GLY A 200 -0.06 21.11 8.64
CA GLY A 200 -1.14 21.24 7.67
C GLY A 200 -1.62 19.89 7.15
N LEU A 201 -0.69 19.01 6.75
CA LEU A 201 -0.99 17.65 6.27
C LEU A 201 -1.74 16.83 7.32
N LEU A 202 -1.27 16.82 8.58
CA LEU A 202 -1.88 16.07 9.67
C LEU A 202 -3.31 16.55 9.98
N LYS A 203 -3.54 17.87 9.91
CA LYS A 203 -4.88 18.44 10.06
C LYS A 203 -5.80 17.99 8.93
N GLU A 204 -5.35 18.11 7.69
CA GLU A 204 -6.12 17.75 6.49
C GLU A 204 -6.51 16.27 6.50
N VAL A 205 -5.55 15.38 6.78
CA VAL A 205 -5.84 13.95 6.81
C VAL A 205 -6.75 13.57 7.99
N GLY A 206 -6.63 14.25 9.14
CA GLY A 206 -7.55 14.07 10.26
C GLY A 206 -8.98 14.54 9.97
N GLU A 207 -9.17 15.50 9.07
CA GLU A 207 -10.49 15.89 8.56
C GLU A 207 -11.04 14.86 7.57
N LEU A 208 -10.21 14.35 6.66
CA LEU A 208 -10.59 13.31 5.70
C LEU A 208 -10.96 12.00 6.39
N VAL A 209 -10.12 11.50 7.30
CA VAL A 209 -10.36 10.23 8.03
C VAL A 209 -11.70 10.29 8.78
N ARG A 210 -11.99 11.41 9.44
CA ARG A 210 -13.25 11.64 10.16
C ARG A 210 -14.45 11.70 9.22
N THR A 211 -14.35 12.49 8.15
CA THR A 211 -15.46 12.73 7.21
C THR A 211 -15.82 11.47 6.45
N MET A 212 -14.81 10.70 6.04
CA MET A 212 -14.97 9.45 5.28
C MET A 212 -15.23 8.23 6.17
N GLN A 213 -15.25 8.40 7.50
CA GLN A 213 -15.35 7.31 8.47
C GLN A 213 -14.29 6.22 8.23
N TYR A 214 -13.07 6.64 7.88
CA TYR A 214 -11.99 5.76 7.47
C TYR A 214 -11.19 5.23 8.68
N ALA A 215 -11.90 4.60 9.62
CA ALA A 215 -11.36 4.21 10.93
C ALA A 215 -10.16 3.25 10.86
N ARG A 216 -9.98 2.55 9.73
CA ARG A 216 -8.77 1.76 9.42
C ARG A 216 -7.46 2.56 9.60
N ARG A 217 -7.51 3.90 9.46
CA ARG A 217 -6.33 4.78 9.54
C ARG A 217 -6.19 5.55 10.86
N ASP A 218 -7.12 5.39 11.80
CA ASP A 218 -7.06 6.09 13.09
C ASP A 218 -5.77 5.80 13.86
N GLY A 219 -5.31 4.53 13.85
CA GLY A 219 -4.08 4.13 14.52
C GLY A 219 -2.84 4.82 13.93
N TRP A 220 -2.69 4.77 12.60
CA TRP A 220 -1.54 5.38 11.92
C TRP A 220 -1.54 6.91 12.06
N LEU A 221 -2.72 7.55 11.97
CA LEU A 221 -2.83 8.98 12.21
C LEU A 221 -2.37 9.35 13.64
N LYS A 222 -2.79 8.58 14.64
CA LYS A 222 -2.39 8.81 16.03
C LYS A 222 -0.86 8.71 16.19
N GLU A 223 -0.25 7.67 15.63
CA GLU A 223 1.21 7.47 15.67
C GLU A 223 1.99 8.63 15.03
N LEU A 224 1.43 9.31 14.03
CA LEU A 224 2.08 10.43 13.36
C LEU A 224 1.90 11.77 14.09
N VAL A 225 0.88 11.88 14.94
CA VAL A 225 0.60 13.07 15.77
C VAL A 225 1.38 13.03 17.08
N ASP A 226 1.56 11.85 17.66
CA ASP A 226 2.37 11.59 18.86
C ASP A 226 3.89 11.73 18.58
#